data_AF-A0A7S8C9I9-F1
#
_entry.id   AF-A0A7S8C9I9-F1
#
_cell.length_a   1.000
_cell.length_b   1.000
_cell.length_c   1.000
_cell.angle_alpha   90.00
_cell.angle_beta   90.00
_cell.angle_gamma   90.00
#
_symmetry.space_group_name_H-M   'P 1'
#
loop_
_entity.id
_entity.type
_entity.pdbx_description
1 polymer ?
#
loop_
_entity_poly.entity_id
_entity_poly.type
_entity_poly.pdbx_seq_one_letter_code
_entity_poly.pdbx_strand_id
1 'polypeptide(L)' 'MSRKMFFINFLGIYLLLSIPFMFGVGSSITWVEEATMFQKLNSSLFHGISMYFMPKLIFSFLAGLFLFYFVSLKKKA' A
#
# COMPACT_ATOMS: atom_id res chain seq x y z
N MET A 1 2.69 -17.55 12.64
CA MET A 1 2.65 -17.38 11.17
C MET A 1 3.95 -17.85 10.56
N SER A 2 3.96 -18.30 9.30
CA SER A 2 5.22 -18.48 8.55
C SER A 2 5.76 -17.12 8.09
N ARG A 3 7.07 -17.03 7.81
CA ARG A 3 7.69 -15.82 7.23
C ARG A 3 7.00 -15.39 5.93
N LYS A 4 6.57 -16.35 5.10
CA LYS A 4 5.81 -16.10 3.87
C LYS A 4 4.51 -15.35 4.14
N MET A 5 3.76 -15.77 5.16
CA MET A 5 2.50 -15.12 5.53
C MET A 5 2.70 -13.68 6.04
N PHE A 6 3.83 -13.42 6.73
CA PHE A 6 4.18 -12.06 7.16
C PHE A 6 4.39 -11.14 5.95
N PHE A 7 5.17 -11.59 4.96
CA PHE A 7 5.40 -10.80 3.74
C PHE A 7 4.11 -10.54 2.95
N ILE A 8 3.21 -11.53 2.87
CA ILE A 8 1.90 -11.35 2.20
C ILE A 8 1.07 -10.28 2.93
N ASN A 9 0.98 -10.35 4.25
CA ASN A 9 0.23 -9.35 5.03
C ASN A 9 0.85 -7.96 4.94
N PHE A 10 2.18 -7.88 5.05
CA PHE A 10 2.92 -6.64 4.88
C PHE A 10 2.64 -5.99 3.52
N LEU A 11 2.74 -6.77 2.43
CA LEU A 11 2.47 -6.30 1.08
C LEU A 11 1.00 -5.90 0.90
N GLY A 12 0.08 -6.71 1.43
CA GLY A 12 -1.35 -6.43 1.37
C GLY A 12 -1.72 -5.12 2.06
N ILE A 13 -1.20 -4.87 3.26
CA ILE A 13 -1.43 -3.63 4.00
C ILE A 13 -0.81 -2.43 3.28
N TYR A 14 0.39 -2.60 2.71
CA TYR A 14 1.04 -1.55 1.93
C TYR A 14 0.22 -1.14 0.70
N LEU A 15 -0.30 -2.12 -0.02
CA LEU A 15 -1.17 -1.89 -1.18
C LEU A 15 -2.49 -1.23 -0.76
N LEU A 16 -3.13 -1.71 0.32
CA LEU A 16 -4.33 -1.09 0.88
C LEU A 16 -4.13 0.38 1.24
N LEU A 17 -3.03 0.72 1.91
CA LEU A 17 -2.68 2.10 2.23
C LEU A 17 -2.40 2.96 0.99
N SER A 18 -2.05 2.33 -0.14
CA SER A 18 -1.78 3.04 -1.40
C SER A 18 -3.06 3.32 -2.21
N ILE A 19 -4.14 2.56 -2.00
CA ILE A 19 -5.41 2.69 -2.75
C ILE A 19 -5.92 4.14 -2.78
N PRO A 20 -6.05 4.87 -1.65
CA PRO A 20 -6.60 6.23 -1.68
C PRO A 20 -5.77 7.19 -2.54
N PHE A 21 -4.45 7.01 -2.57
CA PHE A 21 -3.53 7.83 -3.35
C PHE A 21 -3.48 7.44 -4.83
N MET A 22 -3.83 6.18 -5.16
CA MET A 22 -3.89 5.69 -6.53
C MET A 22 -5.08 6.26 -7.31
N PHE A 23 -6.09 6.79 -6.63
CA PHE A 23 -7.27 7.43 -7.22
C PHE A 23 -7.17 8.96 -7.35
N GLY A 24 -5.95 9.50 -7.49
CA GLY A 24 -5.75 10.86 -8.00
C GLY A 24 -5.63 11.96 -6.95
N VAL A 25 -5.46 11.62 -5.66
CA VAL A 25 -5.10 12.62 -4.64
C VAL A 25 -3.63 13.03 -4.86
N GLY A 26 -3.42 14.10 -5.64
CA GLY A 26 -2.12 14.76 -5.82
C GLY A 26 -1.42 14.56 -7.17
N SER A 27 -2.01 13.86 -8.16
CA SER A 27 -1.37 13.69 -9.47
C SER A 27 -1.68 14.84 -10.42
N SER A 28 -0.66 15.52 -10.94
CA SER A 28 -0.80 16.67 -11.86
C SER A 28 -1.31 16.26 -13.25
N ILE A 29 -1.02 15.03 -13.68
CA ILE A 29 -1.40 14.49 -15.00
C ILE A 29 -2.92 14.30 -15.14
N THR A 30 -3.66 14.15 -14.04
CA THR A 30 -5.13 14.04 -14.10
C THR A 30 -5.80 15.28 -14.72
N TRP A 31 -5.17 16.45 -14.58
CA TRP A 31 -5.66 17.74 -15.08
C TRP A 31 -5.18 18.09 -16.50
N VAL A 32 -4.32 17.26 -17.11
CA VAL A 32 -3.81 17.50 -18.48
C VAL A 32 -4.83 17.00 -19.49
N GLU A 33 -5.37 17.88 -20.33
CA GLU A 33 -6.41 17.53 -21.29
C GLU A 33 -5.87 16.65 -22.44
N GLU A 34 -4.61 16.83 -22.85
CA GLU A 34 -4.01 16.05 -23.94
C GLU A 34 -3.55 14.63 -23.52
N ALA A 35 -3.57 14.31 -22.22
CA ALA A 35 -3.13 13.02 -21.72
C ALA A 35 -4.20 11.94 -21.98
N THR A 36 -3.79 10.84 -22.58
CA THR A 36 -4.67 9.68 -22.80
C THR A 36 -5.13 9.09 -21.46
N MET A 37 -6.30 8.44 -21.45
CA MET A 37 -6.82 7.76 -20.25
C MET A 37 -5.79 6.76 -19.68
N PHE A 38 -5.07 6.06 -20.55
CA PHE A 38 -4.01 5.13 -20.15
C PHE A 38 -2.85 5.83 -19.43
N GLN A 39 -2.39 6.97 -19.95
CA GLN A 39 -1.34 7.78 -19.30
C GLN A 39 -1.80 8.32 -17.94
N LYS A 40 -3.06 8.78 -17.85
CA LYS A 40 -3.65 9.27 -16.59
C LYS A 40 -3.73 8.18 -15.53
N LEU A 41 -4.22 7.00 -15.90
CA LEU A 41 -4.28 5.85 -15.00
C LEU A 41 -2.88 5.42 -14.56
N ASN A 42 -1.96 5.26 -15.51
CA ASN A 42 -0.61 4.81 -15.19
C ASN A 42 0.11 5.78 -14.24
N SER A 43 0.02 7.09 -14.53
CA SER A 43 0.57 8.12 -13.65
C SER A 43 -0.06 8.08 -12.26
N SER A 44 -1.38 8.00 -12.16
CA SER A 44 -2.08 7.98 -10.87
C SER A 44 -1.74 6.74 -10.03
N LEU A 45 -1.64 5.56 -10.67
CA LEU A 45 -1.26 4.31 -10.01
C LEU A 45 0.18 4.39 -9.47
N PHE A 46 1.13 4.79 -10.31
CA PHE A 46 2.54 4.93 -9.90
C PHE A 46 2.72 6.01 -8.84
N HIS A 47 2.03 7.14 -8.98
CA HIS A 47 2.05 8.20 -7.98
C HIS A 47 1.48 7.71 -6.65
N GLY A 48 0.32 7.07 -6.64
CA GLY A 48 -0.29 6.56 -5.41
C GLY A 48 0.54 5.50 -4.68
N ILE A 49 1.25 4.65 -5.43
CA ILE A 49 2.16 3.65 -4.85
C ILE A 49 3.40 4.31 -4.25
N SER A 50 4.00 5.30 -4.92
CA SER A 50 5.26 5.93 -4.51
C SER A 50 5.10 7.06 -3.49
N MET A 51 3.99 7.79 -3.53
CA MET A 51 3.68 8.88 -2.61
C MET A 51 3.61 8.35 -1.18
N TYR A 52 4.25 9.04 -0.23
CA TYR A 52 4.32 8.61 1.18
C TYR A 52 4.85 7.17 1.39
N PHE A 53 5.80 6.74 0.54
CA PHE A 53 6.42 5.41 0.62
C PHE A 53 6.94 5.08 2.04
N MET A 54 7.69 5.99 2.66
CA MET A 54 8.28 5.79 4.00
C MET A 54 7.23 5.55 5.09
N PRO A 55 6.23 6.44 5.29
CA PRO A 55 5.15 6.20 6.24
C PRO A 55 4.42 4.88 5.98
N LYS A 56 4.05 4.59 4.73
CA LYS A 56 3.34 3.35 4.38
C LYS A 56 4.18 2.11 4.70
N LEU A 57 5.48 2.15 4.44
CA LEU A 57 6.41 1.09 4.82
C LEU A 57 6.38 0.80 6.32
N ILE A 58 6.51 1.86 7.13
CA ILE A 58 6.55 1.77 8.58
C ILE A 58 5.22 1.21 9.11
N PHE A 59 4.09 1.75 8.67
CA PHE A 59 2.77 1.29 9.11
C PHE A 59 2.50 -0.16 8.70
N SER A 60 2.83 -0.54 7.47
CA SER A 60 2.68 -1.93 7.01
C SER A 60 3.55 -2.89 7.79
N PHE A 61 4.77 -2.49 8.15
CA PHE A 61 5.68 -3.30 8.97
C PHE A 61 5.14 -3.47 10.39
N LEU A 62 4.73 -2.37 11.05
CA LEU A 62 4.15 -2.41 12.39
C LEU A 62 2.86 -3.23 12.45
N ALA A 63 1.97 -3.06 11.48
CA ALA A 63 0.73 -3.82 11.40
C ALA A 63 1.00 -5.31 11.12
N GLY A 64 2.00 -5.63 10.28
CA GLY A 64 2.47 -6.99 10.07
C GLY A 64 3.01 -7.64 11.36
N LEU A 65 3.80 -6.90 12.14
CA LEU A 65 4.33 -7.37 13.43
C LEU A 65 3.21 -7.58 14.45
N PHE A 66 2.26 -6.65 14.52
CA PHE A 66 1.10 -6.75 15.40
C PHE A 66 0.27 -8.01 15.10
N LEU A 67 -0.05 -8.26 13.83
CA LEU A 67 -0.76 -9.47 13.40
C LEU A 67 0.04 -10.74 13.71
N PHE A 68 1.35 -10.73 13.44
CA PHE A 68 2.22 -11.86 13.74
C PHE A 68 2.19 -12.22 15.23
N TYR A 69 2.28 -11.21 16.10
CA TYR A 69 2.25 -11.37 17.55
C TYR A 69 0.88 -11.87 18.03
N PHE A 70 -0.22 -11.25 17.59
CA PHE A 70 -1.58 -11.64 17.98
C PHE A 70 -1.91 -13.09 17.59
N VAL A 71 -1.56 -13.50 16.37
CA VAL A 71 -1.76 -14.88 15.92
C VAL A 71 -0.89 -15.85 16.72
N SER A 72 0.33 -15.44 17.10
CA SER A 72 1.19 -16.26 17.95
C SER A 72 0.63 -16.44 19.36
N LEU A 73 -0.02 -15.43 19.93
CA LEU A 73 -0.68 -15.52 21.23
C LEU A 73 -1.86 -16.48 21.18
N LYS A 74 -2.73 -16.35 20.17
CA LYS A 74 -3.89 -17.26 20.00
C LYS A 74 -3.51 -18.72 19.79
N LYS A 75 -2.30 -19.02 19.29
CA LYS A 75 -1.83 -20.41 19.14
C LYS A 75 -1.37 -21.04 20.46
N LYS A 76 -1.07 -20.22 21.49
CA LYS A 76 -0.57 -20.69 22.79
C LYS A 76 -1.68 -20.86 23.84
N ALA A 77 -2.83 -20.21 23.64
CA ALA A 77 -4.05 -20.41 24.44
C ALA A 77 -4.86 -21.58 23.88
#